data_AF-A0A8K0KN63-F1
#
_entry.id   AF-A0A8K0KN63-F1
#
_cell.length_a   1.000
_cell.length_b   1.000
_cell.length_c   1.000
_cell.angle_alpha   90.00
_cell.angle_beta   90.00
_cell.angle_gamma   90.00
#
_symmetry.space_group_name_H-M   'P 1'
#
loop_
_entity.id
_entity.type
_entity.pdbx_description
1 polymer ?
#
loop_
_entity_poly.entity_id
_entity_poly.type
_entity_poly.pdbx_seq_one_letter_code
_entity_poly.pdbx_strand_id
1 'polypeptide(L)'
;MINYHRFEFSISESGFDGWLTGNFANNTFPGYQDGYNWFTVFGVFFPTVTGVMAGINMSGDLRHPSRDIPNGTLSALGTGTFLYLLFVLVLGCTCERSALLTDFMLASKVAAVHVFLLAGLYVSSMSSCLAAMYGTPRVLQSIANENVIPGITFLGKGRGPNRVPVYAMAVVAIVTLSFILVGQINTLAPIVTMPFLLTYAAIDYSYFALAQTFEIQMRRDERFR
;
A
#
# COMPACT_ATOMS: atom_id res chain seq x y z
N MET A 1 -18.68 -39.51 -5.24
CA MET A 1 -18.54 -39.00 -6.62
C MET A 1 -19.03 -37.57 -6.61
N ILE A 2 -18.10 -36.62 -6.41
CA ILE A 2 -18.43 -35.19 -6.31
C ILE A 2 -18.82 -34.75 -7.74
N ASN A 3 -19.98 -34.12 -7.89
CA ASN A 3 -20.54 -33.72 -9.18
C ASN A 3 -19.68 -32.62 -9.84
N TYR A 4 -18.67 -33.01 -10.62
CA TYR A 4 -17.81 -32.09 -11.38
C TYR A 4 -18.58 -31.24 -12.41
N HIS A 5 -19.70 -31.75 -12.95
CA HIS A 5 -20.51 -31.02 -13.91
C HIS A 5 -21.28 -29.81 -13.35
N ARG A 6 -21.53 -29.74 -12.03
CA ARG A 6 -22.12 -28.54 -11.41
C ARG A 6 -21.07 -27.44 -11.18
N PHE A 7 -19.80 -27.81 -11.08
CA PHE A 7 -18.69 -26.85 -10.99
C PHE A 7 -18.44 -26.19 -12.35
N GLU A 8 -18.34 -26.96 -13.44
CA GLU A 8 -18.12 -26.41 -14.79
C GLU A 8 -19.20 -25.42 -15.24
N PHE A 9 -20.48 -25.72 -14.96
CA PHE A 9 -21.59 -24.85 -15.36
C PHE A 9 -21.65 -23.53 -14.56
N SER A 10 -21.20 -23.53 -13.29
CA SER A 10 -21.12 -22.32 -12.47
C SER A 10 -19.92 -21.43 -12.82
N ILE A 11 -18.88 -22.01 -13.43
CA ILE A 11 -17.64 -21.31 -13.77
C ILE A 11 -17.83 -20.45 -15.04
N SER A 12 -18.57 -20.94 -16.04
CA SER A 12 -18.84 -20.19 -17.28
C SER A 12 -19.69 -18.92 -17.06
N GLU A 13 -20.58 -18.88 -16.06
CA GLU A 13 -21.34 -17.65 -15.69
C GLU A 13 -20.53 -16.69 -14.80
N SER A 14 -19.38 -17.11 -14.28
CA SER A 14 -18.56 -16.31 -13.36
C SER A 14 -17.53 -15.41 -14.05
N GLY A 15 -17.45 -15.45 -15.39
CA GLY A 15 -16.46 -14.70 -16.18
C GLY A 15 -15.07 -15.32 -16.18
N PHE A 16 -14.96 -16.60 -15.80
CA PHE A 16 -13.73 -17.39 -15.90
C PHE A 16 -13.87 -18.39 -17.04
N ASP A 17 -13.02 -18.24 -18.06
CA ASP A 17 -13.04 -19.11 -19.24
C ASP A 17 -11.92 -20.16 -19.18
N GLY A 18 -10.97 -20.00 -18.26
CA GLY A 18 -9.81 -20.87 -18.12
C GLY A 18 -8.64 -20.45 -19.01
N TRP A 19 -7.60 -21.30 -19.05
CA TRP A 19 -6.38 -21.03 -19.81
C TRP A 19 -6.58 -21.24 -21.31
N LEU A 20 -5.80 -20.52 -22.14
CA LEU A 20 -5.72 -20.68 -23.60
C LEU A 20 -6.97 -20.23 -24.40
N THR A 21 -7.82 -19.40 -23.81
CA THR A 21 -9.06 -18.87 -24.42
C THR A 21 -8.86 -17.63 -25.29
N GLY A 22 -7.62 -17.15 -25.43
CA GLY A 22 -7.31 -15.90 -26.12
C GLY A 22 -7.55 -14.63 -25.26
N ASN A 23 -8.01 -14.79 -24.01
CA ASN A 23 -8.26 -13.68 -23.08
C ASN A 23 -7.03 -12.81 -22.85
N PHE A 24 -5.83 -13.39 -22.85
CA PHE A 24 -4.59 -12.63 -22.74
C PHE A 24 -4.48 -11.55 -23.82
N ALA A 25 -4.75 -11.88 -25.08
CA ALA A 25 -4.71 -10.92 -26.18
C ALA A 25 -5.81 -9.84 -26.03
N ASN A 26 -7.03 -10.26 -25.64
CA ASN A 26 -8.16 -9.35 -25.43
C ASN A 26 -7.96 -8.38 -24.25
N ASN A 27 -7.19 -8.77 -23.25
CA ASN A 27 -6.92 -8.00 -22.03
C ASN A 27 -5.58 -7.24 -22.06
N THR A 28 -4.77 -7.39 -23.11
CA THR A 28 -3.42 -6.78 -23.17
C THR A 28 -3.47 -5.25 -23.25
N PHE A 29 -4.42 -4.71 -24.02
CA PHE A 29 -4.49 -3.27 -24.27
C PHE A 29 -5.50 -2.57 -23.36
N PRO A 30 -5.22 -1.32 -22.95
CA PRO A 30 -6.15 -0.55 -22.16
C PRO A 30 -7.45 -0.31 -22.95
N GLY A 31 -8.54 -0.14 -22.22
CA GLY A 31 -9.81 0.32 -22.74
C GLY A 31 -10.59 0.79 -21.55
N TYR A 32 -10.29 2.05 -21.25
CA TYR A 32 -10.86 2.79 -20.14
C TYR A 32 -12.33 3.07 -20.45
N GLN A 33 -13.17 2.92 -19.44
CA GLN A 33 -14.58 3.30 -19.52
C GLN A 33 -14.73 4.80 -19.29
N ASP A 34 -15.88 5.36 -19.65
CA ASP A 34 -16.18 6.78 -19.47
C ASP A 34 -15.93 7.22 -18.02
N GLY A 35 -15.18 8.30 -17.84
CA GLY A 35 -14.77 8.82 -16.53
C GLY A 35 -13.51 8.17 -15.94
N TYR A 36 -12.92 7.17 -16.60
CA TYR A 36 -11.66 6.54 -16.19
C TYR A 36 -10.53 6.85 -17.18
N ASN A 37 -9.32 7.00 -16.65
CA ASN A 37 -8.10 7.15 -17.42
C ASN A 37 -6.93 6.54 -16.65
N TRP A 38 -5.72 6.63 -17.20
CA TRP A 38 -4.53 6.09 -16.55
C TRP A 38 -4.31 6.63 -15.13
N PHE A 39 -4.49 7.93 -14.91
CA PHE A 39 -4.27 8.57 -13.61
C PHE A 39 -5.32 8.17 -12.58
N THR A 40 -6.59 8.00 -12.96
CA THR A 40 -7.64 7.59 -12.02
C THR A 40 -7.43 6.14 -11.58
N VAL A 41 -7.06 5.24 -12.49
CA VAL A 41 -6.71 3.85 -12.16
C VAL A 41 -5.44 3.80 -11.32
N PHE A 42 -4.40 4.55 -11.69
CA PHE A 42 -3.17 4.66 -10.91
C PHE A 42 -3.44 5.17 -9.49
N GLY A 43 -4.30 6.18 -9.31
CA GLY A 43 -4.64 6.72 -8.00
C GLY A 43 -5.34 5.73 -7.07
N VAL A 44 -6.04 4.73 -7.63
CA VAL A 44 -6.63 3.62 -6.86
C VAL A 44 -5.62 2.51 -6.59
N PHE A 45 -4.71 2.25 -7.52
CA PHE A 45 -3.69 1.22 -7.37
C PHE A 45 -2.53 1.64 -6.47
N PHE A 46 -2.13 2.92 -6.49
CA PHE A 46 -0.93 3.40 -5.82
C PHE A 46 -0.88 3.13 -4.30
N PRO A 47 -1.98 3.23 -3.53
CA PRO A 47 -1.97 2.87 -2.11
C PRO A 47 -1.59 1.42 -1.82
N THR A 48 -1.67 0.52 -2.80
CA THR A 48 -1.21 -0.88 -2.63
C THR A 48 0.31 -1.00 -2.48
N VAL A 49 1.06 -0.04 -3.02
CA VAL A 49 2.53 0.02 -2.92
C VAL A 49 3.01 1.00 -1.84
N THR A 50 2.10 1.73 -1.18
CA THR A 50 2.45 2.64 -0.08
C THR A 50 2.70 1.85 1.19
N GLY A 51 3.92 1.33 1.34
CA GLY A 51 4.32 0.55 2.52
C GLY A 51 5.82 0.58 2.83
N VAL A 52 6.64 1.12 1.93
CA VAL A 52 8.11 1.11 2.06
C VAL A 52 8.63 1.86 3.28
N MET A 53 7.85 2.80 3.81
CA MET A 53 8.20 3.59 5.00
C MET A 53 7.87 2.89 6.32
N ALA A 54 7.17 1.74 6.31
CA ALA A 54 6.79 1.05 7.55
C ALA A 54 8.02 0.66 8.39
N GLY A 55 9.10 0.21 7.74
CA GLY A 55 10.36 -0.12 8.41
C GLY A 55 11.06 1.09 9.02
N ILE A 56 10.97 2.26 8.38
CA ILE A 56 11.56 3.52 8.88
C ILE A 56 10.76 4.03 10.08
N ASN A 57 9.43 3.97 10.02
CA ASN A 57 8.53 4.44 11.07
C ASN A 57 8.68 3.66 12.40
N MET A 58 9.21 2.43 12.34
CA MET A 58 9.49 1.57 13.50
C MET A 58 10.99 1.32 13.70
N SER A 59 11.85 2.13 13.08
CA SER A 59 13.30 1.96 13.09
C SER A 59 13.89 1.99 14.50
N GLY A 60 13.30 2.76 15.43
CA GLY A 60 13.72 2.83 16.83
C GLY A 60 13.49 1.54 17.63
N ASP A 61 12.64 0.64 17.13
CA ASP A 61 12.32 -0.64 17.78
C ASP A 61 13.07 -1.83 17.15
N LEU A 62 13.88 -1.60 16.11
CA LEU A 62 14.66 -2.64 15.43
C LEU A 62 15.99 -2.91 16.16
N ARG A 63 16.42 -4.18 16.16
CA ARG A 63 17.71 -4.59 16.74
C ARG A 63 18.90 -4.02 15.95
N HIS A 64 18.84 -4.06 14.61
CA HIS A 64 19.89 -3.54 13.72
C HIS A 64 19.31 -2.71 12.56
N PRO A 65 18.86 -1.46 12.83
CA PRO A 65 18.10 -0.65 11.86
C PRO A 65 18.83 -0.46 10.52
N SER A 66 20.13 -0.15 10.55
CA SER A 66 20.94 0.12 9.34
C SER A 66 21.04 -1.06 8.38
N ARG A 67 20.80 -2.29 8.84
CA ARG A 67 20.83 -3.51 8.01
C ARG A 67 19.42 -4.05 7.76
N ASP A 68 18.58 -4.04 8.78
CA ASP A 68 17.28 -4.70 8.73
C ASP A 68 16.26 -3.89 7.89
N ILE A 69 16.33 -2.55 7.90
CA ILE A 69 15.49 -1.68 7.05
C ILE A 69 15.75 -1.93 5.55
N PRO A 70 16.98 -1.77 5.02
CA PRO A 70 17.20 -1.92 3.58
C PRO A 70 16.88 -3.34 3.09
N ASN A 71 17.28 -4.37 3.83
CA ASN A 71 17.01 -5.76 3.45
C ASN A 71 15.51 -6.08 3.50
N GLY A 72 14.81 -5.62 4.55
CA GLY A 72 13.37 -5.81 4.68
C GLY A 72 12.60 -5.11 3.58
N THR A 73 12.89 -3.82 3.32
CA THR A 73 12.19 -3.04 2.30
C THR A 73 12.41 -3.58 0.89
N LEU A 74 13.65 -3.92 0.51
CA LEU A 74 13.94 -4.43 -0.83
C LEU A 74 13.34 -5.82 -1.07
N SER A 75 13.41 -6.72 -0.09
CA SER A 75 12.81 -8.05 -0.20
C SER A 75 11.28 -7.99 -0.25
N ALA A 76 10.65 -7.11 0.55
CA ALA A 76 9.21 -6.89 0.51
C ALA A 76 8.75 -6.30 -0.83
N LEU A 77 9.46 -5.30 -1.37
CA LEU A 77 9.19 -4.74 -2.69
C LEU A 77 9.30 -5.80 -3.79
N GLY A 78 10.41 -6.56 -3.82
CA GLY A 78 10.61 -7.61 -4.82
C GLY A 78 9.53 -8.68 -4.77
N THR A 79 9.19 -9.14 -3.56
CA THR A 79 8.13 -10.15 -3.36
C THR A 79 6.76 -9.61 -3.75
N GLY A 80 6.42 -8.39 -3.35
CA GLY A 80 5.15 -7.74 -3.67
C GLY A 80 4.97 -7.52 -5.16
N THR A 81 5.99 -7.00 -5.85
CA THR A 81 5.97 -6.82 -7.31
C THR A 81 5.78 -8.15 -8.02
N PHE A 82 6.50 -9.20 -7.62
CA PHE A 82 6.34 -10.53 -8.20
C PHE A 82 4.92 -11.07 -8.04
N LEU A 83 4.34 -10.97 -6.83
CA LEU A 83 2.99 -11.45 -6.57
C LEU A 83 1.93 -10.64 -7.33
N TYR A 84 2.08 -9.31 -7.43
CA TYR A 84 1.16 -8.48 -8.22
C TYR A 84 1.20 -8.84 -9.70
N LEU A 85 2.39 -9.02 -10.28
CA LEU A 85 2.52 -9.43 -11.68
C LEU A 85 1.89 -10.81 -11.91
N LEU A 86 2.15 -11.77 -11.01
CA LEU A 86 1.54 -13.09 -11.09
C LEU A 86 0.01 -12.99 -11.06
N PHE A 87 -0.55 -12.20 -10.14
CA PHE A 87 -1.99 -12.05 -9.99
C PHE A 87 -2.65 -11.39 -11.21
N VAL A 88 -2.04 -10.33 -11.75
CA VAL A 88 -2.49 -9.65 -12.96
C VAL A 88 -2.43 -10.60 -14.17
N LEU A 89 -1.34 -11.36 -14.33
CA LEU A 89 -1.19 -12.30 -15.43
C LEU A 89 -2.19 -13.47 -15.35
N VAL A 90 -2.40 -14.03 -14.16
CA VAL A 90 -3.38 -15.12 -13.97
C VAL A 90 -4.77 -14.63 -14.35
N LEU A 91 -5.25 -13.54 -13.73
CA LEU A 91 -6.60 -13.01 -14.00
C LEU A 91 -6.75 -12.53 -15.45
N GLY A 92 -5.73 -11.88 -16.01
CA GLY A 92 -5.74 -11.42 -17.41
C GLY A 92 -5.74 -12.55 -18.43
N CYS A 93 -5.13 -13.70 -18.12
CA CYS A 93 -5.12 -14.87 -19.00
C CYS A 93 -6.38 -15.73 -18.89
N THR A 94 -7.04 -15.78 -17.72
CA THR A 94 -8.13 -16.73 -17.47
C THR A 94 -9.53 -16.13 -17.48
N CYS A 95 -9.66 -14.81 -17.32
CA CYS A 95 -10.96 -14.16 -17.14
C CYS A 95 -11.35 -13.27 -18.33
N GLU A 96 -12.65 -13.20 -18.58
CA GLU A 96 -13.23 -12.28 -19.55
C GLU A 96 -13.10 -10.83 -19.08
N ARG A 97 -12.88 -9.91 -20.02
CA ARG A 97 -12.73 -8.48 -19.76
C ARG A 97 -13.94 -7.86 -19.05
N SER A 98 -15.15 -8.27 -19.42
CA SER A 98 -16.40 -7.75 -18.85
C SER A 98 -16.50 -8.05 -17.35
N ALA A 99 -16.10 -9.25 -16.94
CA ALA A 99 -16.07 -9.67 -15.55
C ALA A 99 -14.96 -8.94 -14.76
N LEU A 100 -13.78 -8.74 -15.36
CA LEU A 100 -12.69 -7.96 -14.75
C LEU A 100 -13.09 -6.51 -14.43
N LEU A 101 -14.02 -5.94 -15.20
CA LEU A 101 -14.48 -4.55 -15.02
C LEU A 101 -15.64 -4.41 -14.04
N THR A 102 -16.50 -5.43 -13.92
CA THR A 102 -17.76 -5.32 -13.19
C THR A 102 -17.76 -6.05 -11.84
N ASP A 103 -16.94 -7.09 -11.68
CA ASP A 103 -16.96 -7.95 -10.50
C ASP A 103 -15.70 -7.79 -9.63
N PHE A 104 -15.82 -6.98 -8.57
CA PHE A 104 -14.75 -6.79 -7.59
C PHE A 104 -14.37 -8.09 -6.83
N MET A 105 -15.26 -9.09 -6.78
CA MET A 105 -15.06 -10.36 -6.09
C MET A 105 -14.61 -11.47 -7.04
N LEU A 106 -14.30 -11.15 -8.31
CA LEU A 106 -13.90 -12.13 -9.33
C LEU A 106 -12.74 -13.02 -8.86
N ALA A 107 -11.71 -12.44 -8.24
CA ALA A 107 -10.58 -13.21 -7.74
C ALA A 107 -10.98 -14.30 -6.74
N SER A 108 -12.00 -14.06 -5.91
CA SER A 108 -12.52 -15.05 -4.97
C SER A 108 -13.31 -16.17 -5.64
N LYS A 109 -13.91 -15.90 -6.81
CA LYS A 109 -14.61 -16.90 -7.63
C LYS A 109 -13.63 -17.78 -8.41
N VAL A 110 -12.53 -17.18 -8.87
CA VAL A 110 -11.45 -17.87 -9.59
C VAL A 110 -10.56 -18.72 -8.66
N ALA A 111 -10.52 -18.39 -7.37
CA ALA A 111 -9.71 -19.10 -6.39
C ALA A 111 -10.07 -20.58 -6.31
N ALA A 112 -9.05 -21.45 -6.33
CA ALA A 112 -9.23 -22.90 -6.16
C ALA A 112 -9.99 -23.25 -4.86
N VAL A 113 -9.78 -22.45 -3.81
CA VAL A 113 -10.53 -22.55 -2.56
C VAL A 113 -10.98 -21.15 -2.12
N HIS A 114 -12.24 -20.82 -2.43
CA HIS A 114 -12.88 -19.55 -2.12
C HIS A 114 -12.65 -19.07 -0.67
N VAL A 115 -12.83 -19.97 0.30
CA VAL A 115 -12.73 -19.66 1.73
C VAL A 115 -11.33 -19.20 2.12
N PHE A 116 -10.27 -19.78 1.55
CA PHE A 116 -8.90 -19.38 1.90
C PHE A 116 -8.54 -18.00 1.33
N LEU A 117 -9.00 -17.67 0.12
CA LEU A 117 -8.75 -16.35 -0.44
C LEU A 117 -9.47 -15.26 0.37
N LEU A 118 -10.74 -15.48 0.75
CA LEU A 118 -11.47 -14.54 1.60
C LEU A 118 -10.85 -14.43 3.00
N ALA A 119 -10.47 -15.54 3.62
CA ALA A 119 -9.80 -15.51 4.92
C ALA A 119 -8.49 -14.72 4.85
N GLY A 120 -7.68 -14.93 3.81
CA GLY A 120 -6.46 -14.17 3.56
C GLY A 120 -6.72 -12.68 3.36
N LEU A 121 -7.76 -12.32 2.59
CA LEU A 121 -8.19 -10.94 2.38
C LEU A 121 -8.53 -10.24 3.71
N TYR A 122 -9.32 -10.88 4.57
CA TYR A 122 -9.70 -10.32 5.88
C TYR A 122 -8.49 -10.20 6.83
N VAL A 123 -7.67 -11.25 6.93
CA VAL A 123 -6.49 -11.25 7.81
C VAL A 123 -5.48 -10.19 7.36
N SER A 124 -5.22 -10.09 6.06
CA SER A 124 -4.31 -9.07 5.48
C SER A 124 -4.82 -7.65 5.74
N SER A 125 -6.13 -7.43 5.56
CA SER A 125 -6.75 -6.11 5.79
C SER A 125 -6.65 -5.73 7.27
N MET A 126 -6.98 -6.64 8.18
CA MET A 126 -6.87 -6.41 9.63
C MET A 126 -5.44 -6.14 10.07
N SER A 127 -4.47 -6.91 9.55
CA SER A 127 -3.05 -6.69 9.85
C SER A 127 -2.58 -5.29 9.42
N SER A 128 -3.00 -4.84 8.24
CA SER A 128 -2.67 -3.51 7.72
C SER A 128 -3.28 -2.39 8.56
N CYS A 129 -4.54 -2.54 8.98
CA CYS A 129 -5.20 -1.61 9.90
C CYS A 129 -4.46 -1.51 11.24
N LEU A 130 -4.10 -2.65 11.84
CA LEU A 130 -3.35 -2.67 13.10
C LEU A 130 -1.98 -2.00 12.96
N ALA A 131 -1.24 -2.30 11.89
CA ALA A 131 0.05 -1.67 11.63
C ALA A 131 -0.06 -0.13 11.54
N ALA A 132 -1.07 0.39 10.83
CA ALA A 132 -1.32 1.82 10.72
C ALA A 132 -1.74 2.44 12.08
N MET A 133 -2.54 1.73 12.88
CA MET A 133 -2.97 2.19 14.20
C MET A 133 -1.82 2.35 15.20
N TYR A 134 -0.73 1.57 15.07
CA TYR A 134 0.45 1.72 15.92
C TYR A 134 1.52 2.64 15.32
N GLY A 135 1.77 2.56 14.01
CA GLY A 135 2.83 3.30 13.34
C GLY A 135 2.56 4.81 13.26
N THR A 136 1.38 5.21 12.77
CA THR A 136 1.07 6.64 12.53
C THR A 136 1.12 7.48 13.81
N PRO A 137 0.56 7.03 14.96
CA PRO A 137 0.66 7.78 16.21
C PRO A 137 2.09 7.95 16.73
N ARG A 138 3.00 7.00 16.45
CA ARG A 138 4.42 7.07 16.85
C ARG A 138 5.18 8.12 16.02
N VAL A 139 4.88 8.20 14.72
CA VAL A 139 5.42 9.26 13.86
C VAL A 139 4.94 10.62 14.36
N LEU A 140 3.63 10.77 14.61
CA LEU A 140 3.05 12.01 15.13
C LEU A 140 3.60 12.39 16.52
N GLN A 141 3.83 11.40 17.39
CA GLN A 141 4.48 11.59 18.69
C GLN A 141 5.91 12.13 18.53
N SER A 142 6.67 11.59 17.58
CA SER A 142 8.08 11.99 17.35
C SER A 142 8.15 13.43 16.85
N ILE A 143 7.29 13.80 15.90
CA ILE A 143 7.17 15.18 15.40
C ILE A 143 6.80 16.14 16.53
N ALA A 144 5.85 15.76 17.40
CA ALA A 144 5.44 16.60 18.53
C ALA A 144 6.55 16.79 19.58
N ASN A 145 7.45 15.81 19.73
CA ASN A 145 8.58 15.91 20.66
C ASN A 145 9.72 16.78 20.12
N GLU A 146 9.87 16.87 18.80
CA GLU A 146 10.84 17.75 18.14
C GLU A 146 10.41 19.23 18.15
N ASN A 147 9.19 19.56 18.60
CA ASN A 147 8.64 20.92 18.65
C ASN A 147 8.72 21.66 17.29
N VAL A 148 8.71 20.93 16.18
CA VAL A 148 8.77 21.49 14.81
C VAL A 148 7.51 22.31 14.51
N ILE A 149 6.37 21.87 15.05
CA ILE A 149 5.06 22.54 14.88
C ILE A 149 4.62 23.11 16.24
N PRO A 150 4.44 24.43 16.38
CA PRO A 150 3.95 25.00 17.62
C PRO A 150 2.51 24.56 17.90
N GLY A 151 2.23 24.14 19.14
CA GLY A 151 0.87 23.81 19.62
C GLY A 151 0.50 22.32 19.62
N ILE A 152 1.30 21.43 19.03
CA ILE A 152 1.01 19.98 19.02
C ILE A 152 1.77 19.17 20.09
N THR A 153 2.53 19.83 20.97
CA THR A 153 3.39 19.18 21.98
C THR A 153 2.62 18.24 22.93
N PHE A 154 1.30 18.45 23.11
CA PHE A 154 0.45 17.55 23.90
C PHE A 154 0.34 16.13 23.31
N LEU A 155 0.50 15.97 21.99
CA LEU A 155 0.49 14.69 21.28
C LEU A 155 1.75 13.86 21.56
N GLY A 156 2.84 14.51 21.98
CA GLY A 156 4.11 13.86 22.33
C GLY A 156 4.05 13.04 23.64
N LYS A 157 3.06 13.30 24.49
CA LYS A 157 2.91 12.65 25.80
C LYS A 157 2.69 11.13 25.68
N GLY A 158 3.72 10.36 25.99
CA GLY A 158 3.65 8.90 26.10
C GLY A 158 3.23 8.43 27.49
N ARG A 159 2.46 7.33 27.56
CA ARG A 159 2.12 6.64 28.83
C ARG A 159 2.81 5.27 28.96
N GLY A 160 3.18 4.93 30.19
CA GLY A 160 3.76 3.63 30.56
C GLY A 160 5.21 3.41 30.10
N PRO A 161 5.76 2.19 30.34
CA PRO A 161 7.15 1.86 30.01
C PRO A 161 7.49 2.04 28.53
N ASN A 162 6.55 1.70 27.64
CA ASN A 162 6.73 1.78 26.19
C ASN A 162 6.36 3.14 25.58
N ARG A 163 6.11 4.18 26.40
CA ARG A 163 5.77 5.55 25.98
C ARG A 163 4.66 5.62 24.92
N VAL A 164 3.58 4.88 25.10
CA VAL A 164 2.48 4.79 24.11
C VAL A 164 1.77 6.15 23.96
N PRO A 165 1.64 6.71 22.74
CA PRO A 165 1.08 8.05 22.54
C PRO A 165 -0.45 8.05 22.44
N VAL A 166 -1.12 7.93 23.59
CA VAL A 166 -2.60 7.80 23.65
C VAL A 166 -3.33 8.96 22.96
N TYR A 167 -2.84 10.21 23.12
CA TYR A 167 -3.47 11.38 22.47
C TYR A 167 -3.31 11.36 20.95
N ALA A 168 -2.12 10.99 20.45
CA ALA A 168 -1.90 10.84 19.01
C ALA A 168 -2.75 9.71 18.42
N MET A 169 -2.90 8.59 19.16
CA MET A 169 -3.80 7.50 18.77
C MET A 169 -5.25 7.95 18.66
N ALA A 170 -5.73 8.76 19.62
CA ALA A 170 -7.10 9.29 19.58
C ALA A 170 -7.33 10.22 18.36
N VAL A 171 -6.37 11.11 18.05
CA VAL A 171 -6.47 11.97 16.87
C VAL A 171 -6.50 11.14 15.58
N VAL A 172 -5.59 10.18 15.43
CA VAL A 172 -5.55 9.28 14.26
C VAL A 172 -6.84 8.48 14.14
N ALA A 173 -7.41 8.00 15.27
CA ALA A 173 -8.68 7.28 15.27
C ALA A 173 -9.85 8.16 14.82
N ILE A 174 -9.93 9.42 15.28
CA ILE A 174 -10.99 10.36 14.85
C ILE A 174 -10.90 10.61 13.34
N VAL A 175 -9.70 10.91 12.83
CA VAL A 175 -9.47 11.14 11.39
C VAL A 175 -9.84 9.89 10.58
N THR A 176 -9.39 8.71 11.02
CA THR A 176 -9.70 7.44 10.36
C THR A 176 -11.21 7.18 10.34
N LEU A 177 -11.91 7.43 11.45
CA LEU A 177 -13.36 7.28 11.54
C LEU A 177 -14.09 8.21 10.56
N SER A 178 -13.64 9.46 10.41
CA SER A 178 -14.20 10.38 9.41
C SER A 178 -14.08 9.85 7.99
N PHE A 179 -12.93 9.26 7.62
CA PHE A 179 -12.75 8.62 6.31
C PHE A 179 -13.62 7.37 6.12
N ILE A 180 -13.79 6.56 7.16
CA ILE A 180 -14.68 5.38 7.12
C ILE A 180 -16.13 5.81 6.86
N LEU A 181 -16.59 6.91 7.47
CA LEU A 181 -17.96 7.42 7.28
C LEU A 181 -18.25 7.87 5.83
N VAL A 182 -17.24 8.25 5.05
CA VAL A 182 -17.42 8.60 3.62
C VAL A 182 -17.72 7.35 2.78
N GLY A 183 -17.16 6.20 3.12
CA GLY A 183 -17.55 4.89 2.57
C GLY A 183 -17.22 4.63 1.08
N GLN A 184 -16.56 5.54 0.37
CA GLN A 184 -16.29 5.41 -1.08
C GLN A 184 -14.80 5.26 -1.40
N ILE A 185 -14.32 4.02 -1.49
CA ILE A 185 -12.89 3.70 -1.71
C ILE A 185 -12.33 4.36 -2.98
N ASN A 186 -13.07 4.32 -4.10
CA ASN A 186 -12.61 4.88 -5.38
C ASN A 186 -12.42 6.41 -5.33
N THR A 187 -13.17 7.10 -4.48
CA THR A 187 -13.05 8.55 -4.26
C THR A 187 -11.92 8.85 -3.27
N LEU A 188 -11.75 8.00 -2.25
CA LEU A 188 -10.74 8.19 -1.21
C LEU A 188 -9.32 7.83 -1.67
N ALA A 189 -9.15 6.86 -2.56
CA ALA A 189 -7.82 6.39 -2.93
C ALA A 189 -6.95 7.46 -3.60
N PRO A 190 -7.44 8.30 -4.53
CA PRO A 190 -6.67 9.44 -5.03
C PRO A 190 -6.31 10.47 -3.96
N ILE A 191 -7.20 10.71 -2.99
CA ILE A 191 -6.96 11.64 -1.87
C ILE A 191 -5.79 11.16 -1.00
N VAL A 192 -5.66 9.84 -0.80
CA VAL A 192 -4.54 9.24 -0.06
C VAL A 192 -3.27 9.22 -0.90
N THR A 193 -3.37 8.96 -2.21
CA THR A 193 -2.22 8.90 -3.11
C THR A 193 -1.43 10.20 -3.18
N MET A 194 -2.10 11.36 -3.21
CA MET A 194 -1.44 12.66 -3.38
C MET A 194 -0.44 12.99 -2.24
N PRO A 195 -0.80 12.90 -0.93
CA PRO A 195 0.15 13.08 0.16
C PRO A 195 1.32 12.08 0.16
N PHE A 196 1.09 10.82 -0.21
CA PHE A 196 2.16 9.82 -0.27
C PHE A 196 3.18 10.13 -1.37
N LEU A 197 2.70 10.49 -2.57
CA LEU A 197 3.58 10.91 -3.67
C LEU A 197 4.38 12.16 -3.30
N LEU A 198 3.73 13.15 -2.67
CA LEU A 198 4.40 14.35 -2.19
C LEU A 198 5.48 14.01 -1.15
N THR A 199 5.18 13.07 -0.24
CA THR A 199 6.13 12.63 0.79
C THR A 199 7.35 11.95 0.15
N TYR A 200 7.15 11.05 -0.81
CA TYR A 200 8.26 10.42 -1.53
C TYR A 200 9.08 11.43 -2.32
N ALA A 201 8.43 12.34 -3.05
CA ALA A 201 9.12 13.41 -3.76
C ALA A 201 9.94 14.30 -2.81
N ALA A 202 9.41 14.62 -1.64
CA ALA A 202 10.11 15.41 -0.63
C ALA A 202 11.31 14.65 -0.03
N ILE A 203 11.19 13.34 0.20
CA ILE A 203 12.29 12.50 0.68
C ILE A 203 13.42 12.44 -0.36
N ASP A 204 13.09 12.13 -1.61
CA ASP A 204 14.06 12.04 -2.70
C ASP A 204 14.76 13.37 -2.94
N TYR A 205 14.01 14.47 -2.94
CA TYR A 205 14.57 15.82 -3.07
C TYR A 205 15.49 16.18 -1.90
N SER A 206 15.08 15.87 -0.66
CA SER A 206 15.89 16.14 0.53
C SER A 206 17.22 15.37 0.48
N TYR A 207 17.19 14.11 0.05
CA TYR A 207 18.40 13.32 -0.14
C TYR A 207 19.30 13.90 -1.24
N PHE A 208 18.73 14.26 -2.39
CA PHE A 208 19.48 14.89 -3.48
C PHE A 208 20.16 16.20 -3.03
N ALA A 209 19.42 17.07 -2.34
CA ALA A 209 19.95 18.34 -1.82
C ALA A 209 21.07 18.13 -0.80
N LEU A 210 20.92 17.12 0.08
CA LEU A 210 21.94 16.75 1.06
C LEU A 210 23.22 16.23 0.38
N ALA A 211 23.08 15.33 -0.60
CA ALA A 211 24.20 14.78 -1.35
C ALA A 211 24.98 15.87 -2.11
N GLN A 212 24.28 16.79 -2.78
CA GLN A 212 24.89 17.95 -3.44
C GLN A 212 25.63 18.86 -2.46
N THR A 213 25.03 19.14 -1.29
CA THR A 213 25.66 19.97 -0.26
C THR A 213 26.94 19.33 0.27
N PHE A 214 26.91 18.01 0.50
CA PHE A 214 28.08 17.24 0.93
C PHE A 214 29.21 17.27 -0.11
N GLU A 215 28.88 17.13 -1.40
CA GLU A 215 29.86 17.22 -2.48
C GLU A 215 30.51 18.61 -2.56
N ILE A 216 29.72 19.68 -2.42
CA ILE A 216 30.22 21.06 -2.39
C ILE A 216 31.17 21.28 -1.21
N GLN A 217 30.84 20.73 -0.02
CA GLN A 217 31.71 20.80 1.16
C GLN A 217 33.02 20.06 0.92
N MET A 218 32.98 18.83 0.41
CA MET A 218 34.19 18.05 0.12
C MET A 218 35.11 18.77 -0.87
N ARG A 219 34.54 19.36 -1.94
CA ARG A 219 35.29 20.16 -2.93
C ARG A 219 35.81 21.50 -2.37
N ARG A 220 35.22 22.02 -1.29
CA ARG A 220 35.79 23.18 -0.57
C ARG A 220 36.97 22.74 0.27
N ASP A 221 36.84 21.64 1.01
CA ASP A 221 37.91 21.13 1.88
C ASP A 221 39.16 20.72 1.08
N GLU A 222 38.99 20.15 -0.11
CA GLU A 222 40.09 19.85 -1.04
C GLU A 222 40.81 21.10 -1.56
N ARG A 223 40.15 22.26 -1.61
CA ARG A 223 40.77 23.53 -2.05
C ARG A 223 41.57 24.22 -0.94
N PHE A 224 41.36 23.85 0.32
CA PHE A 224 42.07 24.39 1.48
C PHE A 224 43.09 23.42 2.09
N ARG A 225 43.27 22.25 1.47
CA ARG A 225 44.36 21.29 1.74
C ARG A 225 45.52 21.52 0.76
#